data_AF-A0A2R4C402-F1
#
_entry.id   AF-A0A2R4C402-F1
#
_cell.length_a   1.000
_cell.length_b   1.000
_cell.length_c   1.000
_cell.angle_alpha   90.00
_cell.angle_beta   90.00
_cell.angle_gamma   90.00
#
_symmetry.space_group_name_H-M   'P 1'
#
loop_
_entity.id
_entity.type
_entity.pdbx_description
1 polymer ?
#
loop_
_entity_poly.entity_id
_entity_poly.type
_entity_poly.pdbx_seq_one_letter_code
_entity_poly.pdbx_strand_id
1 'polypeptide(L)'
;MSDQLELWLAGLPVDEAVVIDGETVYLRRQAGGAELGVYLLREFTPAQLEEAARAGFHSARQFGAGLAVADDGKALVLNRWLPGVGEWLDAAGPLEDILNQGALWRAWLAPNRPRRDEGLSAQEQRIRARFAGALP
;
A
#
# COMPACT_ATOMS: atom_id res chain seq x y z
N MET A 1 28.71 -6.04 5.79
CA MET A 1 27.55 -6.15 4.87
C MET A 1 26.59 -4.98 5.07
N SER A 2 26.40 -4.49 6.30
CA SER A 2 25.69 -3.22 6.59
C SER A 2 26.33 -2.02 5.87
N ASP A 3 27.64 -1.87 5.92
CA ASP A 3 28.33 -0.68 5.41
C ASP A 3 28.12 -0.46 3.91
N GLN A 4 27.95 -1.54 3.14
CA GLN A 4 27.67 -1.45 1.70
C GLN A 4 26.22 -1.04 1.42
N LEU A 5 25.27 -1.50 2.25
CA LEU A 5 23.87 -1.11 2.15
C LEU A 5 23.68 0.37 2.54
N GLU A 6 24.32 0.80 3.62
CA GLU A 6 24.28 2.20 4.07
C GLU A 6 24.85 3.14 3.01
N LEU A 7 26.00 2.78 2.43
CA LEU A 7 26.64 3.58 1.39
C LEU A 7 25.82 3.63 0.09
N TRP A 8 25.12 2.54 -0.23
CA TRP A 8 24.20 2.51 -1.36
C TRP A 8 22.95 3.37 -1.11
N LEU A 9 22.32 3.27 0.06
CA LEU A 9 21.16 4.10 0.43
C LEU A 9 21.52 5.58 0.44
N ALA A 10 22.67 5.96 1.02
CA ALA A 10 23.15 7.34 1.03
C ALA A 10 23.40 7.92 -0.37
N GLY A 11 23.61 7.06 -1.38
CA GLY A 11 23.82 7.46 -2.77
C GLY A 11 22.54 7.62 -3.59
N LEU A 12 21.37 7.27 -3.07
CA LEU A 12 20.11 7.34 -3.82
C LEU A 12 19.60 8.79 -3.92
N PRO A 13 19.08 9.21 -5.09
CA PRO A 13 18.51 10.54 -5.24
C PRO A 13 17.24 10.70 -4.41
N VAL A 14 17.12 11.84 -3.74
CA VAL A 14 15.90 12.24 -3.02
C VAL A 14 15.04 13.08 -3.96
N ASP A 15 13.73 13.10 -3.73
CA ASP A 15 12.73 13.81 -4.55
C ASP A 15 12.54 13.23 -5.96
N GLU A 16 13.13 12.05 -6.21
CA GLU A 16 12.98 11.27 -7.44
C GLU A 16 12.57 9.84 -7.12
N ALA A 17 11.88 9.20 -8.08
CA ALA A 17 11.53 7.79 -7.98
C ALA A 17 12.70 6.90 -8.40
N VAL A 18 12.99 5.88 -7.61
CA VAL A 18 14.06 4.89 -7.83
C VAL A 18 13.48 3.49 -7.88
N VAL A 19 14.24 2.54 -8.42
CA VAL A 19 13.85 1.13 -8.43
C VAL A 19 14.66 0.38 -7.38
N ILE A 20 13.98 -0.23 -6.42
CA ILE A 20 14.55 -1.04 -5.34
C ILE A 20 13.81 -2.37 -5.32
N ASP A 21 14.52 -3.49 -5.43
CA ASP A 21 13.95 -4.84 -5.51
C ASP A 21 12.85 -5.01 -6.57
N GLY A 22 12.96 -4.26 -7.67
CA GLY A 22 11.98 -4.26 -8.77
C GLY A 22 10.74 -3.39 -8.51
N GLU A 23 10.60 -2.82 -7.32
CA GLU A 23 9.53 -1.89 -6.97
C GLU A 23 9.97 -0.45 -7.23
N THR A 24 9.04 0.38 -7.72
CA THR A 24 9.29 1.82 -7.89
C THR A 24 8.93 2.55 -6.60
N VAL A 25 9.93 3.10 -5.94
CA VAL A 25 9.84 3.76 -4.62
C VAL A 25 10.25 5.22 -4.75
N TYR A 26 9.70 6.10 -3.92
CA TYR A 26 10.12 7.50 -3.83
C TYR A 26 10.28 7.93 -2.38
N LEU A 27 11.18 8.89 -2.16
CA LEU A 27 11.30 9.65 -0.93
C LEU A 27 11.20 11.13 -1.27
N ARG A 28 10.07 11.76 -0.94
CA ARG A 28 9.80 13.18 -1.22
C ARG A 28 9.93 13.99 0.05
N ARG A 29 10.93 14.87 0.12
CA ARG A 29 11.16 15.74 1.28
C ARG A 29 10.12 16.84 1.33
N GLN A 30 9.67 17.13 2.54
CA GLN A 30 8.83 18.29 2.83
C GLN A 30 9.27 18.92 4.16
N ALA A 31 8.66 20.04 4.53
CA ALA A 31 8.99 20.68 5.81
C ALA A 31 8.70 19.72 6.98
N GLY A 32 9.73 19.41 7.77
CA GLY A 32 9.61 18.58 8.98
C GLY A 32 9.74 17.07 8.77
N GLY A 33 10.03 16.59 7.56
CA GLY A 33 10.22 15.16 7.29
C GLY A 33 10.14 14.80 5.81
N ALA A 34 9.78 13.55 5.52
CA ALA A 34 9.63 13.08 4.16
C ALA A 34 8.42 12.15 4.01
N GLU A 35 7.82 12.18 2.82
CA GLU A 35 6.89 11.18 2.36
C GLU A 35 7.66 10.04 1.69
N LEU A 36 7.54 8.84 2.25
CA LEU A 36 8.03 7.61 1.63
C LEU A 36 6.84 6.91 0.95
N GLY A 37 7.00 6.50 -0.31
CA GLY A 37 5.95 5.77 -0.99
C GLY A 37 6.42 4.80 -2.06
N VAL A 38 5.54 3.86 -2.41
CA VAL A 38 5.74 2.84 -3.44
C VAL A 38 4.59 2.92 -4.43
N TYR A 39 4.92 2.89 -5.72
CA TYR A 39 3.92 2.83 -6.79
C TYR A 39 3.37 1.41 -6.94
N LEU A 40 2.10 1.22 -6.59
CA LEU A 40 1.38 -0.01 -6.90
C LEU A 40 0.99 -0.03 -8.39
N LEU A 41 0.22 0.95 -8.87
CA LEU A 41 -0.17 1.00 -10.28
C LEU A 41 0.25 2.35 -10.83
N ARG A 42 0.92 2.37 -12.00
CA ARG A 42 1.27 3.64 -12.67
C ARG A 42 0.06 4.30 -13.31
N GLU A 43 -0.89 3.48 -13.74
CA GLU A 43 -2.23 3.87 -14.17
C GLU A 43 -3.20 2.81 -13.64
N PHE A 44 -4.36 3.25 -13.16
CA PHE A 44 -5.42 2.34 -12.73
C PHE A 44 -6.74 2.63 -13.43
N THR A 45 -7.55 1.59 -13.59
CA THR A 45 -8.96 1.72 -13.96
C THR A 45 -9.83 1.95 -12.72
N PRO A 46 -11.04 2.52 -12.86
CA PRO A 46 -11.96 2.68 -11.73
C PRO A 46 -12.26 1.36 -11.00
N ALA A 47 -12.34 0.24 -11.74
CA ALA A 47 -12.55 -1.09 -11.15
C ALA A 47 -11.39 -1.53 -10.26
N GLN A 48 -10.14 -1.26 -10.67
CA GLN A 48 -8.95 -1.57 -9.87
C GLN A 48 -8.86 -0.69 -8.62
N LEU A 49 -9.25 0.59 -8.72
CA LEU A 49 -9.32 1.47 -7.56
C LEU A 49 -10.37 0.98 -6.55
N GLU A 50 -11.55 0.59 -7.04
CA GLU A 50 -12.61 0.04 -6.19
C GLU A 50 -12.17 -1.26 -5.50
N GLU A 51 -11.53 -2.15 -6.23
CA GLU A 51 -10.97 -3.39 -5.66
C GLU A 51 -9.91 -3.09 -4.59
N ALA A 52 -9.00 -2.16 -4.86
CA ALA A 52 -7.98 -1.75 -3.92
C ALA A 52 -8.59 -1.11 -2.66
N ALA A 53 -9.60 -0.26 -2.81
CA ALA A 53 -10.31 0.36 -1.68
C ALA A 53 -11.02 -0.70 -0.81
N ARG A 54 -11.67 -1.69 -1.43
CA ARG A 54 -12.28 -2.82 -0.71
C ARG A 54 -11.22 -3.62 0.06
N ALA A 55 -10.11 -3.96 -0.58
CA ALA A 55 -9.01 -4.69 0.07
C ALA A 55 -8.42 -3.91 1.26
N GLY A 56 -8.20 -2.60 1.08
CA GLY A 56 -7.63 -1.71 2.10
C GLY A 56 -8.50 -1.60 3.35
N PHE A 57 -9.82 -1.60 3.18
CA PHE A 57 -10.75 -1.59 4.33
C PHE A 57 -10.65 -2.87 5.17
N HIS A 58 -10.44 -4.02 4.54
CA HIS A 58 -10.25 -5.30 5.24
C HIS A 58 -8.89 -5.41 5.94
N SER A 59 -7.87 -4.71 5.45
CA SER A 59 -6.50 -4.77 5.98
C SER A 59 -6.13 -3.63 6.94
N ALA A 60 -6.99 -2.63 7.14
CA ALA A 60 -6.72 -1.41 7.91
C ALA A 60 -6.38 -1.60 9.41
N ARG A 61 -6.30 -2.84 9.89
CA ARG A 61 -5.91 -3.18 11.27
C ARG A 61 -4.40 -3.29 11.46
N GLN A 62 -3.62 -3.32 10.39
CA GLN A 62 -2.16 -3.32 10.42
C GLN A 62 -1.69 -1.89 10.19
N PHE A 63 -1.23 -1.21 11.26
CA PHE A 63 -0.64 0.12 11.18
C PHE A 63 0.54 0.09 10.21
N GLY A 64 0.41 0.78 9.07
CA GLY A 64 1.38 0.76 7.97
C GLY A 64 1.16 1.93 7.02
N ALA A 65 1.73 1.86 5.82
CA ALA A 65 1.52 2.85 4.77
C ALA A 65 0.05 2.89 4.33
N GLY A 66 -0.48 4.09 4.07
CA GLY A 66 -1.83 4.29 3.57
C GLY A 66 -1.92 4.03 2.08
N LEU A 67 -3.07 3.56 1.61
CA LEU A 67 -3.39 3.50 0.19
C LEU A 67 -3.85 4.89 -0.27
N ALA A 68 -3.23 5.43 -1.30
CA ALA A 68 -3.54 6.74 -1.84
C ALA A 68 -3.52 6.77 -3.37
N VAL A 69 -4.17 7.77 -3.94
CA VAL A 69 -3.99 8.16 -5.34
C VAL A 69 -2.91 9.23 -5.38
N ALA A 70 -1.94 9.10 -6.28
CA ALA A 70 -0.90 10.10 -6.45
C ALA A 70 -1.47 11.46 -6.88
N ASP A 71 -0.71 12.54 -6.69
CA ASP A 71 -1.17 13.91 -6.95
C ASP A 71 -1.60 14.15 -8.41
N ASP A 72 -1.08 13.35 -9.35
CA ASP A 72 -1.45 13.39 -10.77
C ASP A 72 -2.80 12.73 -11.08
N GLY A 73 -3.42 12.06 -10.10
CA GLY A 73 -4.70 11.37 -10.24
C GLY A 73 -4.64 10.05 -10.99
N LYS A 74 -3.46 9.59 -11.42
CA LYS A 74 -3.30 8.43 -12.31
C LYS A 74 -2.76 7.21 -11.61
N ALA A 75 -1.84 7.40 -10.68
CA ALA A 75 -1.17 6.30 -10.02
C ALA A 75 -1.82 5.93 -8.68
N LEU A 76 -1.79 4.64 -8.37
CA LEU A 76 -2.14 4.11 -7.06
C LEU A 76 -0.84 3.85 -6.29
N VAL A 77 -0.73 4.40 -5.09
CA VAL A 77 0.48 4.33 -4.27
C VAL A 77 0.18 3.82 -2.87
N LEU A 78 1.18 3.22 -2.24
CA LEU A 78 1.27 3.17 -0.79
C LEU A 78 2.16 4.31 -0.34
N ASN A 79 1.77 5.07 0.67
CA ASN A 79 2.63 6.12 1.23
C ASN A 79 2.52 6.26 2.75
N ARG A 80 3.58 6.81 3.35
CA ARG A 80 3.60 7.17 4.77
C ARG A 80 4.45 8.42 4.99
N TRP A 81 4.05 9.22 5.97
CA TRP A 81 4.85 10.33 6.46
C TRP A 81 5.89 9.85 7.47
N LEU A 82 7.12 10.34 7.34
CA LEU A 82 8.25 10.06 8.22
C LEU A 82 8.79 11.38 8.81
N PRO A 83 8.58 11.66 10.11
CA PRO A 83 9.06 12.90 10.72
C PRO A 83 10.58 12.91 10.83
N GLY A 84 11.20 14.05 10.54
CA GLY A 84 12.64 14.26 10.68
C GLY A 84 13.55 13.52 9.69
N VAL A 85 12.97 12.72 8.78
CA VAL A 85 13.71 12.02 7.72
C VAL A 85 14.11 13.01 6.63
N GLY A 86 15.42 13.04 6.32
CA GLY A 86 15.98 13.88 5.27
C GLY A 86 16.59 13.10 4.11
N GLU A 87 16.93 11.84 4.32
CA GLU A 87 17.58 10.99 3.32
C GLU A 87 17.15 9.53 3.41
N TRP A 88 17.51 8.74 2.39
CA TRP A 88 17.17 7.32 2.29
C TRP A 88 17.74 6.49 3.43
N LEU A 89 18.91 6.87 3.94
CA LEU A 89 19.54 6.18 5.06
C LEU A 89 18.68 6.25 6.33
N ASP A 90 18.09 7.41 6.63
CA ASP A 90 17.15 7.58 7.76
C ASP A 90 15.88 6.75 7.59
N ALA A 91 15.51 6.44 6.34
CA ALA A 91 14.30 5.73 5.96
C ALA A 91 14.51 4.21 5.81
N ALA A 92 15.68 3.65 6.11
CA ALA A 92 16.01 2.25 5.84
C ALA A 92 14.98 1.25 6.43
N GLY A 93 14.63 1.39 7.71
CA GLY A 93 13.61 0.55 8.35
C GLY A 93 12.21 0.75 7.75
N PRO A 94 11.69 1.99 7.68
CA PRO A 94 10.43 2.26 7.01
C PRO A 94 10.34 1.83 5.54
N LEU A 95 11.47 1.82 4.82
CA LEU A 95 11.61 1.33 3.45
C LEU A 95 11.36 -0.18 3.38
N GLU A 96 11.99 -0.96 4.27
CA GLU A 96 11.74 -2.39 4.36
C GLU A 96 10.26 -2.68 4.68
N ASP A 97 9.68 -1.95 5.63
CA ASP A 97 8.25 -2.09 6.00
C ASP A 97 7.33 -1.87 4.79
N ILE A 98 7.54 -0.78 4.04
CA ILE A 98 6.65 -0.43 2.93
C ILE A 98 6.83 -1.37 1.73
N LEU A 99 8.04 -1.90 1.49
CA LEU A 99 8.28 -2.92 0.47
C LEU A 99 7.58 -4.23 0.82
N ASN A 100 7.68 -4.67 2.08
CA ASN A 100 6.97 -5.85 2.58
C ASN A 100 5.45 -5.69 2.45
N GLN A 101 4.92 -4.52 2.83
CA GLN A 101 3.51 -4.20 2.64
C GLN A 101 3.14 -4.17 1.15
N GLY A 102 3.99 -3.58 0.30
CA GLY A 102 3.82 -3.54 -1.16
C GLY A 102 3.65 -4.94 -1.75
N ALA A 103 4.50 -5.89 -1.36
CA ALA A 103 4.41 -7.28 -1.80
C ALA A 103 3.06 -7.94 -1.45
N LEU A 104 2.48 -7.65 -0.29
CA LEU A 104 1.14 -8.13 0.08
C LEU A 104 0.06 -7.53 -0.83
N TRP A 105 0.15 -6.24 -1.13
CA TRP A 105 -0.76 -5.57 -2.06
C TRP A 105 -0.66 -6.10 -3.48
N ARG A 106 0.55 -6.41 -3.97
CA ARG A 106 0.76 -7.09 -5.25
C ARG A 106 0.01 -8.42 -5.30
N ALA A 107 0.09 -9.22 -4.23
CA ALA A 107 -0.59 -10.50 -4.15
C ALA A 107 -2.12 -10.39 -4.08
N TRP A 108 -2.66 -9.26 -3.60
CA TRP A 108 -4.10 -8.99 -3.62
C TRP A 108 -4.60 -8.46 -4.97
N LEU A 109 -3.82 -7.60 -5.63
CA LEU A 109 -4.18 -6.98 -6.90
C LEU A 109 -3.87 -7.88 -8.12
N ALA A 110 -3.22 -9.02 -7.93
CA ALA A 110 -2.88 -9.94 -9.01
C ALA A 110 -4.15 -10.47 -9.72
N PRO A 111 -4.26 -10.35 -11.06
CA PRO A 111 -5.51 -10.49 -11.81
C PRO A 111 -6.08 -11.92 -11.92
N ASN A 112 -5.72 -12.86 -11.05
CA ASN A 112 -6.10 -14.28 -11.18
C ASN A 112 -6.34 -15.03 -9.88
N ARG A 113 -6.59 -14.35 -8.76
CA ARG A 113 -7.08 -15.09 -7.60
C ARG A 113 -8.55 -15.45 -7.88
N PRO A 114 -8.94 -16.73 -7.97
CA PRO A 114 -10.34 -17.06 -7.82
C PRO A 114 -10.73 -16.49 -6.46
N ARG A 115 -11.52 -15.42 -6.49
CA ARG A 115 -12.23 -14.94 -5.32
C ARG A 115 -12.93 -16.21 -4.83
N ARG A 116 -12.56 -16.70 -3.64
CA ARG A 116 -13.58 -17.41 -2.87
C ARG A 116 -14.68 -16.37 -2.78
N ASP A 117 -15.76 -16.59 -3.51
CA ASP A 117 -17.03 -16.00 -3.17
C ASP A 117 -17.25 -16.42 -1.72
N GLU A 118 -16.78 -15.59 -0.80
CA GLU A 118 -17.48 -15.37 0.45
C GLU A 118 -18.76 -14.63 0.06
N GLY A 119 -19.61 -15.33 -0.71
CA GLY A 119 -21.02 -15.00 -0.78
C GLY A 119 -21.46 -14.87 0.66
N LEU A 120 -22.04 -13.71 0.97
CA LEU A 120 -22.61 -13.31 2.26
C LEU A 120 -22.58 -14.47 3.24
N SER A 121 -21.65 -14.44 4.19
CA SER A 121 -21.42 -15.57 5.08
C SER A 121 -22.76 -16.09 5.59
N ALA A 122 -22.90 -17.41 5.80
CA ALA A 122 -24.15 -17.98 6.30
C ALA A 122 -24.66 -17.27 7.59
N GLN A 123 -23.77 -16.58 8.31
CA GLN A 123 -24.10 -15.68 9.42
C GLN A 123 -24.74 -14.36 8.96
N GLU A 124 -24.20 -13.67 7.96
CA GLU A 124 -24.84 -12.47 7.36
C GLU A 124 -26.21 -12.78 6.75
N GLN A 125 -26.35 -13.92 6.07
CA GLN A 125 -27.66 -14.35 5.56
C GLN A 125 -28.66 -14.63 6.69
N ARG A 126 -28.23 -15.27 7.80
CA ARG A 126 -29.07 -15.48 8.98
C ARG A 126 -29.46 -14.19 9.69
N ILE A 127 -28.54 -13.22 9.77
CA ILE A 127 -28.81 -11.91 10.36
C ILE A 127 -29.84 -11.16 9.51
N ARG A 128 -29.65 -11.12 8.18
CA ARG A 128 -30.63 -10.51 7.26
C ARG A 128 -31.99 -11.22 7.32
N ALA A 129 -32.04 -12.55 7.38
CA ALA A 129 -33.29 -13.30 7.53
C ALA A 129 -34.03 -12.97 8.85
N ARG A 130 -33.30 -12.78 9.96
CA ARG A 130 -33.87 -12.37 11.24
C ARG A 130 -34.42 -10.95 11.24
N PHE A 131 -33.80 -10.03 10.52
CA PHE A 131 -34.25 -8.62 10.44
C PHE A 131 -35.24 -8.35 9.30
N ALA A 132 -35.33 -9.23 8.30
CA ALA A 132 -36.29 -9.14 7.19
C ALA A 132 -37.66 -9.79 7.50
N GLY A 133 -37.91 -10.23 8.73
CA GLY A 133 -39.23 -10.67 9.17
C GLY A 133 -39.70 -12.02 8.61
N ALA A 134 -38.80 -12.88 8.14
CA ALA A 134 -39.15 -14.24 7.75
C ALA A 134 -39.16 -15.17 8.98
N LEU A 135 -40.24 -15.08 9.75
CA LEU A 135 -40.67 -16.11 10.71
C LEU A 135 -41.32 -17.28 9.95
N PRO A 136 -41.30 -18.47 10.54
CA PRO A 136 -42.50 -18.93 11.25
C PRO A 136 -42.42 -18.69 12.76
#